data_AF-A0A7U9MW97-F1
#
_entry.id   AF-A0A7U9MW97-F1
#
_cell.length_a   1.000
_cell.length_b   1.000
_cell.length_c   1.000
_cell.angle_alpha   90.00
_cell.angle_beta   90.00
_cell.angle_gamma   90.00
#
_symmetry.space_group_name_H-M   'P 1'
#
loop_
_entity.id
_entity.type
_entity.pdbx_description
1 polymer ?
#
loop_
_entity_poly.entity_id
_entity_poly.type
_entity_poly.pdbx_seq_one_letter_code
_entity_poly.pdbx_strand_id
1 'polypeptide(L)'
;MGKNLFVKGYEDDTKEIIQNLISLTEEGVVDYNASVEDWLIENPNVIDSDEKRAILLRMFENSSLAMIYGAAGTGKSTLIKHISQFWNDGSKVYIANTHPAVENLRRRVKDNSGEYLTIKKFIYSYPADKTVDILFIDECSMVSNRDMIEVLRKKNFKLLVLVGDIYQIESIQFGNWFNLARYFVPVKAQYELTELYRTENKQLQELWSRVRNYQDNITEWMGHCGYTTKLDESIFERTSESEIVLCLNYDGLYGINNINRFLQSDNPNKAFVLGVWTYKIGDPILFSDSSKYDPILYNNLGASCIIQI
;
A
#
# COMPACT_ATOMS: atom_id res chain seq x y z
N MET A 1 -19.89 20.74 -21.75
CA MET A 1 -18.88 19.76 -22.21
C MET A 1 -17.53 20.46 -22.27
N GLY A 2 -16.63 20.16 -21.34
CA GLY A 2 -15.25 20.66 -21.37
C GLY A 2 -14.41 19.78 -22.30
N LYS A 3 -13.69 20.39 -23.24
CA LYS A 3 -12.71 19.71 -24.09
C LYS A 3 -11.41 19.57 -23.30
N ASN A 4 -11.22 18.42 -22.66
CA ASN A 4 -9.95 18.04 -22.07
C ASN A 4 -9.19 17.16 -23.08
N LEU A 5 -7.89 17.39 -23.21
CA LEU A 5 -7.01 16.66 -24.12
C LEU A 5 -6.40 15.49 -23.33
N PHE A 6 -6.91 14.28 -23.54
CA PHE A 6 -6.42 13.07 -22.89
C PHE A 6 -5.59 12.23 -23.85
N VAL A 7 -4.61 11.50 -23.33
CA VAL A 7 -4.00 10.39 -24.08
C VAL A 7 -5.06 9.31 -24.18
N LYS A 8 -5.69 9.17 -25.35
CA LYS A 8 -6.86 8.29 -25.60
C LYS A 8 -6.73 6.90 -24.95
N GLY A 9 -5.55 6.28 -25.04
CA GLY A 9 -5.29 4.97 -24.42
C GLY A 9 -5.50 4.95 -22.90
N TYR A 10 -5.22 6.03 -22.18
CA TYR A 10 -5.40 6.11 -20.74
C TYR A 10 -6.87 6.14 -20.30
N GLU A 11 -7.70 6.88 -21.06
CA GLU A 11 -9.14 6.93 -20.83
C GLU A 11 -9.77 5.57 -21.13
N ASP A 12 -9.40 4.97 -22.27
CA ASP A 12 -9.87 3.64 -22.67
C ASP A 12 -9.48 2.58 -21.63
N ASP A 13 -8.23 2.60 -21.16
CA ASP A 13 -7.73 1.71 -20.11
C ASP A 13 -8.51 1.84 -18.80
N THR A 14 -8.70 3.08 -18.32
CA THR A 14 -9.46 3.34 -17.09
C THR A 14 -10.89 2.86 -17.25
N LYS A 15 -11.53 3.16 -18.39
CA LYS A 15 -12.89 2.75 -18.68
C LYS A 15 -13.02 1.23 -18.67
N GLU A 16 -12.08 0.51 -19.29
CA GLU A 16 -12.05 -0.95 -19.27
C GLU A 16 -11.97 -1.50 -17.85
N ILE A 17 -11.08 -0.95 -17.01
CA ILE A 17 -10.97 -1.34 -15.60
C ILE A 17 -12.31 -1.15 -14.90
N ILE A 18 -12.90 0.04 -14.99
CA ILE A 18 -14.16 0.38 -14.31
C ILE A 18 -15.30 -0.53 -14.77
N GLN A 19 -15.40 -0.82 -16.07
CA GLN A 19 -16.43 -1.72 -16.59
C GLN A 19 -16.27 -3.15 -16.08
N ASN A 20 -15.04 -3.67 -16.01
CA ASN A 20 -14.78 -4.98 -15.43
C ASN A 20 -15.15 -5.00 -13.93
N LEU A 21 -14.77 -3.96 -13.17
CA LEU A 21 -15.13 -3.84 -11.75
C LEU A 21 -16.65 -3.79 -11.54
N ILE A 22 -17.39 -3.04 -12.37
CA ILE A 22 -18.85 -2.96 -12.29
C ILE A 22 -19.48 -4.34 -12.54
N SER A 23 -18.99 -5.10 -13.54
CA SER A 23 -19.52 -6.44 -13.83
C SER A 23 -19.36 -7.41 -12.64
N LEU A 24 -18.27 -7.29 -11.87
CA LEU A 24 -18.07 -8.08 -10.65
C LEU A 24 -19.06 -7.73 -9.52
N THR A 25 -19.78 -6.61 -9.63
CA THR A 25 -20.81 -6.24 -8.65
C THR A 25 -22.20 -6.77 -9.00
N GLU A 26 -22.36 -7.51 -10.10
CA GLU A 26 -23.69 -7.97 -10.53
C GLU A 26 -24.21 -9.14 -9.69
N GLU A 27 -23.32 -9.99 -9.19
CA GLU A 27 -23.65 -11.17 -8.40
C GLU A 27 -22.84 -11.22 -7.10
N GLY A 28 -23.44 -11.74 -6.04
CA GLY A 28 -22.79 -12.00 -4.75
C GLY A 28 -22.72 -13.49 -4.43
N VAL A 29 -22.20 -13.80 -3.24
CA VAL A 29 -22.15 -15.16 -2.71
C VAL A 29 -23.47 -15.48 -2.00
N VAL A 30 -24.12 -16.56 -2.42
CA VAL A 30 -25.37 -17.05 -1.83
C VAL A 30 -25.14 -17.39 -0.35
N ASP A 31 -26.06 -16.98 0.52
CA ASP A 31 -26.02 -17.19 1.97
C ASP A 31 -24.74 -16.68 2.66
N TYR A 32 -24.05 -15.71 2.05
CA TYR A 32 -22.79 -15.17 2.56
C TYR A 32 -22.92 -14.59 3.96
N ASN A 33 -23.91 -13.71 4.16
CA ASN A 33 -24.10 -13.02 5.43
C ASN A 33 -24.32 -14.00 6.58
N ALA A 34 -25.23 -14.95 6.40
CA ALA A 34 -25.51 -16.01 7.37
C ALA A 34 -24.26 -16.87 7.67
N SER A 35 -23.50 -17.25 6.63
CA SER A 35 -22.25 -18.01 6.80
C SER A 35 -21.21 -17.26 7.62
N VAL A 36 -21.10 -15.93 7.42
CA VAL A 36 -20.19 -15.08 8.21
C VAL A 36 -20.71 -14.92 9.64
N GLU A 37 -22.01 -14.78 9.86
CA GLU A 37 -22.59 -14.71 11.21
C GLU A 37 -22.30 -15.99 12.02
N ASP A 38 -22.52 -17.16 11.42
CA ASP A 38 -22.22 -18.45 12.02
C ASP A 38 -20.73 -18.56 12.38
N TRP A 39 -19.85 -18.20 11.43
CA TRP A 39 -18.41 -18.20 11.68
C TRP A 39 -18.00 -17.25 12.81
N LEU A 40 -18.61 -16.07 12.92
CA LEU A 40 -18.34 -15.12 14.00
C LEU A 40 -18.83 -15.62 15.37
N ILE A 41 -19.93 -16.39 15.41
CA ILE A 41 -20.40 -17.04 16.65
C ILE A 41 -19.41 -18.10 17.11
N GLU A 42 -18.85 -18.88 16.18
CA GLU A 42 -17.80 -19.86 16.48
C GLU A 42 -16.46 -19.21 16.87
N ASN A 43 -16.23 -17.96 16.42
CA ASN A 43 -14.97 -17.24 16.57
C ASN A 43 -15.14 -15.84 17.20
N PRO A 44 -15.69 -15.73 18.43
CA PRO A 44 -16.20 -14.47 18.99
C PRO A 44 -15.13 -13.39 19.23
N ASN A 45 -13.85 -13.77 19.35
CA ASN A 45 -12.74 -12.86 19.65
C ASN A 45 -11.81 -12.62 18.45
N VAL A 46 -12.17 -13.06 17.24
CA VAL A 46 -11.30 -12.93 16.07
C VAL A 46 -11.27 -11.50 15.52
N ILE A 47 -12.42 -10.81 15.52
CA ILE A 47 -12.53 -9.46 14.98
C ILE A 47 -12.22 -8.41 16.05
N ASP A 48 -11.37 -7.45 15.71
CA ASP A 48 -10.80 -6.42 16.60
C ASP A 48 -11.58 -5.09 16.59
N SER A 49 -12.61 -4.95 15.77
CA SER A 49 -13.40 -3.71 15.67
C SER A 49 -14.76 -3.94 15.00
N ASP A 50 -15.78 -3.20 15.43
CA ASP A 50 -17.13 -3.24 14.84
C ASP A 50 -17.15 -2.84 13.36
N GLU A 51 -16.29 -1.89 12.95
CA GLU A 51 -16.15 -1.46 11.55
C GLU A 51 -15.77 -2.65 10.64
N LYS A 52 -14.72 -3.39 11.01
CA LYS A 52 -14.30 -4.60 10.27
C LYS A 52 -15.35 -5.71 10.31
N ARG A 53 -16.07 -5.87 11.43
CA ARG A 53 -17.18 -6.84 11.55
C ARG A 53 -18.29 -6.51 10.55
N ALA A 54 -18.70 -5.25 10.48
CA ALA A 54 -19.74 -4.80 9.58
C ALA A 54 -19.35 -4.96 8.10
N ILE A 55 -18.08 -4.70 7.76
CA ILE A 55 -17.57 -4.94 6.39
C ILE A 55 -17.60 -6.42 6.05
N LEU A 56 -17.06 -7.28 6.93
CA LEU A 56 -17.00 -8.73 6.68
C LEU A 56 -18.39 -9.34 6.48
N LEU A 57 -19.42 -8.86 7.18
CA LEU A 57 -20.79 -9.36 7.03
C LEU A 57 -21.42 -9.05 5.65
N ARG A 58 -20.95 -8.01 4.95
CA ARG A 58 -21.63 -7.45 3.76
C ARG A 58 -20.81 -7.56 2.48
N MET A 59 -19.48 -7.68 2.60
CA MET A 59 -18.54 -7.47 1.49
C MET A 59 -18.78 -8.31 0.24
N PHE A 60 -19.32 -9.53 0.38
CA PHE A 60 -19.66 -10.39 -0.74
C PHE A 60 -21.15 -10.79 -0.80
N GLU A 61 -22.02 -10.15 -0.03
CA GLU A 61 -23.45 -10.49 -0.02
C GLU A 61 -24.11 -10.23 -1.38
N ASN A 62 -23.76 -9.11 -2.01
CA ASN A 62 -24.39 -8.63 -3.25
C ASN A 62 -23.37 -8.27 -4.34
N SER A 63 -22.13 -8.75 -4.20
CA SER A 63 -20.99 -8.44 -5.07
C SER A 63 -19.93 -9.54 -4.97
N SER A 64 -19.20 -9.81 -6.04
CA SER A 64 -17.96 -10.61 -6.04
C SER A 64 -16.71 -9.74 -5.90
N LEU A 65 -16.90 -8.42 -5.91
CA LEU A 65 -15.88 -7.40 -5.68
C LEU A 65 -16.08 -6.74 -4.30
N ALA A 66 -14.98 -6.58 -3.57
CA ALA A 66 -14.90 -5.72 -2.40
C ALA A 66 -13.74 -4.71 -2.55
N MET A 67 -14.07 -3.42 -2.56
CA MET A 67 -13.11 -2.32 -2.57
C MET A 67 -13.00 -1.73 -1.17
N ILE A 68 -11.82 -1.85 -0.56
CA ILE A 68 -11.53 -1.41 0.80
C ILE A 68 -10.59 -0.20 0.76
N TYR A 69 -11.15 0.96 1.09
CA TYR A 69 -10.42 2.21 1.21
C TYR A 69 -10.01 2.46 2.66
N GLY A 70 -8.86 3.07 2.89
CA GLY A 70 -8.49 3.50 4.24
C GLY A 70 -7.08 4.05 4.32
N ALA A 71 -6.84 4.94 5.28
CA ALA A 71 -5.51 5.51 5.47
C ALA A 71 -4.47 4.47 5.91
N ALA A 72 -3.19 4.82 5.82
CA ALA A 72 -2.15 4.07 6.49
C ALA A 72 -2.46 3.94 7.98
N GLY A 73 -2.49 2.72 8.50
CA GLY A 73 -2.76 2.47 9.92
C GLY A 73 -4.21 2.21 10.30
N THR A 74 -5.15 2.15 9.35
CA THR A 74 -6.56 1.85 9.65
C THR A 74 -6.90 0.36 9.77
N GLY A 75 -5.89 -0.51 9.76
CA GLY A 75 -6.10 -1.96 9.92
C GLY A 75 -6.50 -2.68 8.63
N LYS A 76 -6.25 -2.11 7.45
CA LYS A 76 -6.50 -2.77 6.14
C LYS A 76 -5.97 -4.21 6.04
N SER A 77 -4.68 -4.43 6.36
CA SER A 77 -4.11 -5.78 6.35
C SER A 77 -4.69 -6.70 7.43
N THR A 78 -5.21 -6.14 8.53
CA THR A 78 -5.95 -6.90 9.55
C THR A 78 -7.30 -7.36 9.01
N LEU A 79 -8.00 -6.52 8.25
CA LEU A 79 -9.23 -6.93 7.57
C LEU A 79 -8.94 -8.02 6.53
N ILE A 80 -7.87 -7.90 5.73
CA ILE A 80 -7.42 -8.98 4.82
C ILE A 80 -7.23 -10.28 5.60
N LYS A 81 -6.51 -10.24 6.74
CA LYS A 81 -6.31 -11.40 7.61
C LYS A 81 -7.63 -12.05 8.03
N HIS A 82 -8.62 -11.26 8.46
CA HIS A 82 -9.92 -11.79 8.87
C HIS A 82 -10.66 -12.47 7.71
N ILE A 83 -10.61 -11.87 6.52
CA ILE A 83 -11.18 -12.46 5.30
C ILE A 83 -10.47 -13.80 4.98
N SER A 84 -9.14 -13.83 5.07
CA SER A 84 -8.35 -15.04 4.86
C SER A 84 -8.67 -16.16 5.84
N GLN A 85 -8.95 -15.81 7.09
CA GLN A 85 -9.34 -16.76 8.14
C GLN A 85 -10.75 -17.32 7.92
N PHE A 86 -11.71 -16.47 7.50
CA PHE A 86 -13.04 -16.93 7.11
C PHE A 86 -12.98 -17.89 5.91
N TRP A 87 -12.14 -17.57 4.92
CA TRP A 87 -11.92 -18.41 3.74
C TRP A 87 -10.73 -19.37 3.88
N ASN A 88 -10.49 -19.93 5.07
CA ASN A 88 -9.29 -20.74 5.35
C ASN A 88 -9.11 -21.92 4.37
N ASP A 89 -10.19 -22.60 4.00
CA ASP A 89 -10.14 -23.76 3.10
C ASP A 89 -10.10 -23.39 1.60
N GLY A 90 -10.33 -22.11 1.27
CA GLY A 90 -10.30 -21.60 -0.10
C GLY A 90 -8.88 -21.35 -0.60
N SER A 91 -8.67 -21.48 -1.90
CA SER A 91 -7.45 -21.06 -2.58
C SER A 91 -7.35 -19.53 -2.62
N LYS A 92 -6.21 -18.99 -2.19
CA LYS A 92 -6.00 -17.55 -1.98
C LYS A 92 -4.69 -17.09 -2.63
N VAL A 93 -4.73 -15.97 -3.33
CA VAL A 93 -3.56 -15.29 -3.88
C VAL A 93 -3.54 -13.85 -3.41
N TYR A 94 -2.39 -13.40 -2.94
CA TYR A 94 -2.14 -12.05 -2.46
C TYR A 94 -1.10 -11.38 -3.35
N ILE A 95 -1.46 -10.26 -3.96
CA ILE A 95 -0.55 -9.51 -4.84
C ILE A 95 -0.39 -8.06 -4.42
N ALA A 96 0.82 -7.53 -4.62
CA ALA A 96 1.15 -6.12 -4.43
C ALA A 96 2.21 -5.68 -5.45
N ASN A 97 2.38 -4.38 -5.65
CA ASN A 97 3.24 -3.87 -6.72
C ASN A 97 4.74 -4.14 -6.49
N THR A 98 5.20 -4.13 -5.23
CA THR A 98 6.63 -4.23 -4.88
C THR A 98 6.91 -5.41 -3.95
N HIS A 99 8.12 -5.96 -4.00
CA HIS A 99 8.55 -7.03 -3.08
C HIS A 99 8.40 -6.66 -1.59
N PRO A 100 8.79 -5.45 -1.14
CA PRO A 100 8.52 -5.02 0.24
C PRO A 100 7.03 -5.01 0.60
N ALA A 101 6.15 -4.61 -0.32
CA ALA A 101 4.71 -4.63 -0.06
C ALA A 101 4.18 -6.08 0.07
N VAL A 102 4.63 -6.99 -0.80
CA VAL A 102 4.28 -8.42 -0.73
C VAL A 102 4.75 -9.04 0.60
N GLU A 103 5.98 -8.77 1.02
CA GLU A 103 6.51 -9.33 2.28
C GLU A 103 5.81 -8.72 3.52
N ASN A 104 5.49 -7.42 3.47
CA ASN A 104 4.68 -6.79 4.50
C ASN A 104 3.28 -7.41 4.60
N LEU A 105 2.64 -7.68 3.46
CA LEU A 105 1.35 -8.34 3.40
C LEU A 105 1.43 -9.74 4.00
N ARG A 106 2.42 -10.54 3.58
CA ARG A 106 2.69 -11.89 4.13
C ARG A 106 2.87 -11.87 5.64
N ARG A 107 3.71 -10.97 6.16
CA ARG A 107 3.98 -10.84 7.60
C ARG A 107 2.74 -10.45 8.41
N ARG A 108 1.84 -9.63 7.85
CA ARG A 108 0.64 -9.14 8.53
C ARG A 108 -0.51 -10.14 8.48
N VAL A 109 -0.75 -10.74 7.31
CA VAL A 109 -1.84 -11.69 7.09
C VAL A 109 -1.53 -13.03 7.77
N LYS A 110 -0.28 -13.50 7.70
CA LYS A 110 0.18 -14.78 8.30
C LYS A 110 -0.63 -16.00 7.85
N ASP A 111 -1.22 -15.93 6.67
CA ASP A 111 -1.84 -17.08 6.03
C ASP A 111 -0.77 -17.84 5.24
N ASN A 112 -0.46 -19.07 5.66
CA ASN A 112 0.55 -19.91 5.02
C ASN A 112 -0.03 -20.77 3.88
N SER A 113 -1.35 -20.85 3.71
CA SER A 113 -1.97 -21.63 2.64
C SER A 113 -2.06 -20.87 1.32
N GLY A 114 -1.97 -19.54 1.36
CA GLY A 114 -2.06 -18.70 0.16
C GLY A 114 -0.72 -18.36 -0.49
N GLU A 115 -0.78 -17.97 -1.77
CA GLU A 115 0.40 -17.57 -2.54
C GLU A 115 0.59 -16.05 -2.50
N TYR A 116 1.82 -15.58 -2.25
CA TYR A 116 2.15 -14.15 -2.22
C TYR A 116 3.09 -13.82 -3.37
N LEU A 117 2.67 -12.93 -4.26
CA LEU A 117 3.36 -12.62 -5.51
C LEU A 117 3.40 -11.11 -5.76
N THR A 118 4.41 -10.64 -6.48
CA THR A 118 4.30 -9.30 -7.06
C THR A 118 3.28 -9.32 -8.20
N ILE A 119 2.64 -8.18 -8.48
CA ILE A 119 1.69 -8.05 -9.60
C ILE A 119 2.35 -8.48 -10.92
N LYS A 120 3.62 -8.11 -11.14
CA LYS A 120 4.38 -8.55 -12.31
C LYS A 120 4.52 -10.07 -12.39
N LYS A 121 4.87 -10.73 -11.28
CA LYS A 121 4.97 -12.19 -11.24
C LYS A 121 3.62 -12.86 -11.46
N PHE A 122 2.54 -12.29 -10.94
CA PHE A 122 1.18 -12.77 -11.22
C PHE A 122 0.83 -12.66 -12.72
N ILE A 123 1.12 -11.52 -13.34
CA ILE A 123 0.86 -11.29 -14.77
C ILE A 123 1.69 -12.23 -15.66
N TYR A 124 2.99 -12.40 -15.41
CA TYR A 124 3.88 -13.12 -16.33
C TYR A 124 4.05 -14.60 -16.02
N SER A 125 3.82 -15.03 -14.79
CA SER A 125 4.18 -16.39 -14.35
C SER A 125 3.03 -17.17 -13.72
N TYR A 126 1.91 -16.53 -13.38
CA TYR A 126 0.76 -17.26 -12.84
C TYR A 126 0.05 -18.03 -13.96
N PRO A 127 -0.21 -19.36 -13.79
CA PRO A 127 -0.83 -20.17 -14.84
C PRO A 127 -2.23 -19.66 -15.20
N ALA A 128 -2.50 -19.47 -16.49
CA ALA A 128 -3.76 -18.90 -16.97
C ALA A 128 -4.98 -19.80 -16.69
N ASP A 129 -4.79 -21.11 -16.57
CA ASP A 129 -5.82 -22.11 -16.28
C ASP A 129 -6.12 -22.27 -14.78
N LYS A 130 -5.26 -21.72 -13.91
CA LYS A 130 -5.42 -21.81 -12.47
C LYS A 130 -6.33 -20.69 -11.96
N THR A 131 -7.57 -21.02 -11.62
CA THR A 131 -8.52 -20.11 -10.97
C THR A 131 -8.45 -20.27 -9.45
N VAL A 132 -8.46 -19.17 -8.71
CA VAL A 132 -8.49 -19.16 -7.24
C VAL A 132 -9.83 -18.68 -6.69
N ASP A 133 -10.12 -19.01 -5.45
CA ASP A 133 -11.35 -18.56 -4.80
C ASP A 133 -11.30 -17.06 -4.51
N ILE A 134 -10.17 -16.56 -4.00
CA ILE A 134 -10.00 -15.12 -3.71
C ILE A 134 -8.65 -14.59 -4.19
N LEU A 135 -8.71 -13.48 -4.93
CA LEU A 135 -7.56 -12.64 -5.24
C LEU A 135 -7.59 -11.36 -4.39
N PHE A 136 -6.52 -11.10 -3.66
CA PHE A 136 -6.29 -9.86 -2.93
C PHE A 136 -5.25 -9.01 -3.65
N ILE A 137 -5.55 -7.73 -3.88
CA ILE A 137 -4.60 -6.74 -4.36
C ILE A 137 -4.44 -5.67 -3.28
N ASP A 138 -3.24 -5.56 -2.71
CA ASP A 138 -2.91 -4.52 -1.73
C ASP A 138 -2.16 -3.36 -2.39
N GLU A 139 -2.21 -2.19 -1.76
CA GLU A 139 -1.64 -0.94 -2.28
C GLU A 139 -2.16 -0.59 -3.69
N CYS A 140 -3.47 -0.75 -3.93
CA CYS A 140 -4.11 -0.53 -5.23
C CYS A 140 -3.88 0.87 -5.83
N SER A 141 -3.68 1.90 -4.99
CA SER A 141 -3.35 3.26 -5.44
C SER A 141 -1.99 3.36 -6.13
N MET A 142 -1.12 2.35 -5.97
CA MET A 142 0.17 2.26 -6.65
C MET A 142 0.16 1.36 -7.89
N VAL A 143 -0.99 0.78 -8.25
CA VAL A 143 -1.11 -0.15 -9.38
C VAL A 143 -1.41 0.62 -10.66
N SER A 144 -0.55 0.46 -11.67
CA SER A 144 -0.76 1.11 -12.97
C SER A 144 -2.01 0.59 -13.68
N ASN A 145 -2.65 1.42 -14.51
CA ASN A 145 -3.80 1.00 -15.30
C ASN A 145 -3.51 -0.25 -16.14
N ARG A 146 -2.37 -0.27 -16.83
CA ARG A 146 -1.93 -1.40 -17.66
C ARG A 146 -1.85 -2.70 -16.84
N ASP A 147 -1.21 -2.65 -15.68
CA ASP A 147 -1.05 -3.85 -14.86
C ASP A 147 -2.40 -4.33 -14.31
N MET A 148 -3.29 -3.40 -13.93
CA MET A 148 -4.63 -3.75 -13.47
C MET A 148 -5.46 -4.41 -14.57
N ILE A 149 -5.40 -3.91 -15.80
CA ILE A 149 -6.08 -4.52 -16.96
C ILE A 149 -5.61 -5.95 -17.17
N GLU A 150 -4.30 -6.20 -17.17
CA GLU A 150 -3.74 -7.54 -17.36
C GLU A 150 -4.15 -8.49 -16.24
N VAL A 151 -4.26 -8.01 -15.00
CA VAL A 151 -4.80 -8.79 -13.87
C VAL A 151 -6.26 -9.16 -14.09
N LEU A 152 -7.11 -8.19 -14.48
CA LEU A 152 -8.55 -8.41 -14.70
C LEU A 152 -8.83 -9.31 -15.90
N ARG A 153 -8.05 -9.17 -16.99
CA ARG A 153 -8.20 -9.99 -18.20
C ARG A 153 -7.90 -11.46 -17.99
N LYS A 154 -7.03 -11.80 -17.03
CA LYS A 154 -6.77 -13.20 -16.66
C LYS A 154 -8.05 -13.89 -16.18
N LYS A 155 -8.88 -13.21 -15.39
CA LYS A 155 -10.10 -13.78 -14.77
C LYS A 155 -9.83 -15.05 -13.95
N ASN A 156 -8.64 -15.14 -13.36
CA ASN A 156 -8.19 -16.29 -12.57
C ASN A 156 -8.71 -16.27 -11.12
N PHE A 157 -9.87 -15.68 -10.85
CA PHE A 157 -10.40 -15.54 -9.50
C PHE A 157 -11.94 -15.55 -9.50
N LYS A 158 -12.53 -16.06 -8.41
CA LYS A 158 -13.99 -15.96 -8.18
C LYS A 158 -14.36 -14.67 -7.45
N LEU A 159 -13.59 -14.30 -6.43
CA LEU A 159 -13.77 -13.10 -5.63
C LEU A 159 -12.54 -12.20 -5.73
N LEU A 160 -12.77 -10.89 -5.73
CA LEU A 160 -11.72 -9.87 -5.82
C LEU A 160 -11.81 -8.90 -4.64
N VAL A 161 -10.69 -8.76 -3.92
CA VAL A 161 -10.53 -7.78 -2.84
C VAL A 161 -9.46 -6.77 -3.24
N LEU A 162 -9.85 -5.51 -3.37
CA LEU A 162 -8.97 -4.40 -3.73
C LEU A 162 -8.77 -3.49 -2.53
N VAL A 163 -7.54 -3.27 -2.10
CA VAL A 163 -7.22 -2.58 -0.86
C VAL A 163 -6.23 -1.45 -1.12
N GLY A 164 -6.52 -0.26 -0.60
CA GLY A 164 -5.60 0.87 -0.79
C GLY A 164 -6.01 2.17 -0.09
N ASP A 165 -5.16 3.17 -0.23
CA ASP A 165 -5.40 4.54 0.23
C ASP A 165 -5.43 5.49 -0.97
N ILE A 166 -6.55 6.17 -1.19
CA ILE A 166 -6.73 7.13 -2.30
C ILE A 166 -6.05 8.49 -2.04
N TYR A 167 -5.61 8.75 -0.81
CA TYR A 167 -4.92 9.99 -0.44
C TYR A 167 -3.40 9.81 -0.30
N GLN A 168 -2.90 8.59 -0.49
CA GLN A 168 -1.47 8.33 -0.58
C GLN A 168 -0.93 8.89 -1.90
N ILE A 169 0.32 9.37 -1.88
CA ILE A 169 0.97 9.95 -3.06
C ILE A 169 0.81 8.98 -4.24
N GLU A 170 0.18 9.49 -5.31
CA GLU A 170 -0.18 8.69 -6.49
C GLU A 170 1.06 8.02 -7.09
N SER A 171 0.84 6.86 -7.72
CA SER A 171 1.86 6.21 -8.53
C SER A 171 2.56 7.22 -9.46
N ILE A 172 3.89 7.19 -9.47
CA ILE A 172 4.73 7.99 -10.38
C ILE A 172 4.39 7.69 -11.86
N GLN A 173 3.82 6.52 -12.14
CA GLN A 173 3.21 6.18 -13.42
C GLN A 173 1.70 6.44 -13.39
N PHE A 174 1.17 7.17 -14.38
CA PHE A 174 -0.26 7.47 -14.53
C PHE A 174 -1.15 6.25 -14.18
N GLY A 175 -2.00 6.39 -13.14
CA GLY A 175 -2.73 5.26 -12.56
C GLY A 175 -3.75 5.65 -11.48
N ASN A 176 -4.74 6.49 -11.81
CA ASN A 176 -5.76 6.97 -10.86
C ASN A 176 -7.02 6.07 -10.83
N TRP A 177 -7.02 4.90 -11.47
CA TRP A 177 -8.22 4.07 -11.61
C TRP A 177 -8.84 3.71 -10.26
N PHE A 178 -8.03 3.46 -9.23
CA PHE A 178 -8.51 3.11 -7.89
C PHE A 178 -9.21 4.30 -7.22
N ASN A 179 -8.72 5.52 -7.45
CA ASN A 179 -9.38 6.75 -7.00
C ASN A 179 -10.69 6.97 -7.78
N LEU A 180 -10.64 6.86 -9.11
CA LEU A 180 -11.82 7.05 -9.97
C LEU A 180 -12.92 6.01 -9.71
N ALA A 181 -12.55 4.77 -9.39
CA ALA A 181 -13.48 3.69 -9.13
C ALA A 181 -14.47 4.00 -8.01
N ARG A 182 -14.08 4.81 -7.02
CA ARG A 182 -14.98 5.29 -5.96
C ARG A 182 -16.22 6.00 -6.49
N TYR A 183 -16.12 6.67 -7.64
CA TYR A 183 -17.22 7.44 -8.22
C TYR A 183 -18.14 6.63 -9.14
N PHE A 184 -17.69 5.48 -9.64
CA PHE A 184 -18.41 4.71 -10.68
C PHE A 184 -18.83 3.30 -10.22
N VAL A 185 -18.08 2.67 -9.33
CA VAL A 185 -18.43 1.33 -8.82
C VAL A 185 -19.60 1.47 -7.84
N PRO A 186 -20.59 0.55 -7.83
CA PRO A 186 -21.70 0.62 -6.87
C PRO A 186 -21.25 0.64 -5.41
N VAL A 187 -21.91 1.46 -4.58
CA VAL A 187 -21.59 1.63 -3.14
C VAL A 187 -21.64 0.30 -2.38
N LYS A 188 -22.46 -0.66 -2.82
CA LYS A 188 -22.54 -2.01 -2.24
C LYS A 188 -21.24 -2.83 -2.32
N ALA A 189 -20.28 -2.42 -3.15
CA ALA A 189 -18.97 -3.03 -3.27
C ALA A 189 -17.85 -2.17 -2.67
N GLN A 190 -18.19 -1.03 -2.05
CA GLN A 190 -17.23 -0.08 -1.51
C GLN A 190 -17.32 -0.02 0.02
N TYR A 191 -16.15 -0.07 0.66
CA TYR A 191 -16.00 -0.09 2.11
C TYR A 191 -14.87 0.85 2.51
N GLU A 192 -15.04 1.60 3.60
CA GLU A 192 -14.02 2.52 4.09
C GLU A 192 -13.68 2.18 5.55
N LEU A 193 -12.37 2.11 5.83
CA LEU A 193 -11.80 2.00 7.16
C LEU A 193 -11.29 3.37 7.59
N THR A 194 -11.86 3.90 8.67
CA THR A 194 -11.65 5.27 9.14
C THR A 194 -10.84 5.36 10.43
N GLU A 195 -10.92 4.35 11.29
CA GLU A 195 -10.27 4.37 12.60
C GLU A 195 -8.76 4.13 12.50
N LEU A 196 -7.94 4.98 13.12
CA LEU A 196 -6.47 4.90 13.12
C LEU A 196 -5.96 4.11 14.33
N TYR A 197 -5.23 3.00 14.08
CA TYR A 197 -4.67 2.15 15.14
C TYR A 197 -3.14 2.19 15.23
N ARG A 198 -2.46 2.89 14.31
CA ARG A 198 -0.98 2.86 14.19
C ARG A 198 -0.24 3.58 15.32
N THR A 199 -0.89 4.51 15.99
CA THR A 199 -0.31 5.28 17.10
C THR A 199 -1.37 5.52 18.16
N GLU A 200 -0.97 5.55 19.43
CA GLU A 200 -1.82 5.97 20.55
C GLU A 200 -1.73 7.49 20.80
N ASN A 201 -0.84 8.19 20.09
CA ASN A 201 -0.67 9.63 20.24
C ASN A 201 -1.83 10.40 19.59
N LYS A 202 -2.74 10.90 20.44
CA LYS A 202 -3.92 11.66 20.03
C LYS A 202 -3.60 12.93 19.23
N GLN A 203 -2.49 13.62 19.53
CA GLN A 203 -2.10 14.83 18.81
C GLN A 203 -1.70 14.52 17.36
N LEU A 204 -0.98 13.42 17.14
CA LEU A 204 -0.62 12.94 15.80
C LEU A 204 -1.84 12.43 15.03
N GLN A 205 -2.72 11.66 15.68
CA GLN A 205 -3.98 11.21 15.06
C GLN A 205 -4.82 12.40 14.58
N GLU A 206 -4.95 13.43 15.43
CA GLU A 206 -5.67 14.66 15.11
C GLU A 206 -5.00 15.43 13.96
N LEU A 207 -3.67 15.56 13.97
CA LEU A 207 -2.94 16.18 12.85
C LEU A 207 -3.21 15.45 11.53
N TRP A 208 -3.12 14.12 11.52
CA TRP A 208 -3.38 13.33 10.31
C TRP A 208 -4.83 13.47 9.84
N SER A 209 -5.79 13.48 10.75
CA SER A 209 -7.21 13.75 10.43
C SER A 209 -7.40 15.12 9.80
N ARG A 210 -6.75 16.17 10.33
CA ARG A 210 -6.81 17.53 9.79
C ARG A 210 -6.24 17.63 8.38
N VAL A 211 -5.07 17.05 8.17
CA VAL A 211 -4.42 17.00 6.84
C VAL A 211 -5.29 16.25 5.84
N ARG A 212 -5.83 15.10 6.23
CA ARG A 212 -6.67 14.27 5.36
C ARG A 212 -7.98 14.94 4.95
N ASN A 213 -8.54 15.74 5.84
CA ASN A 213 -9.80 16.47 5.61
C ASN A 213 -9.59 17.91 5.14
N TYR A 214 -8.36 18.31 4.79
CA TYR A 214 -8.02 19.66 4.33
C TYR A 214 -8.53 20.76 5.27
N GLN A 215 -8.42 20.58 6.58
CA GLN A 215 -8.86 21.60 7.54
C GLN A 215 -7.95 22.84 7.46
N ASP A 216 -8.51 24.04 7.60
CA ASP A 216 -7.76 25.30 7.43
C ASP A 216 -6.68 25.53 8.50
N ASN A 217 -6.80 24.88 9.65
CA ASN A 217 -5.98 25.15 10.85
C ASN A 217 -4.83 24.16 11.08
N ILE A 218 -4.34 23.52 10.01
CA ILE A 218 -3.25 22.52 10.09
C ILE A 218 -1.99 23.17 10.66
N THR A 219 -1.62 24.38 10.19
CA THR A 219 -0.39 25.05 10.60
C THR A 219 -0.42 25.46 12.07
N GLU A 220 -1.54 26.01 12.57
CA GLU A 220 -1.70 26.32 13.99
C GLU A 220 -1.60 25.06 14.84
N TRP A 221 -2.22 23.95 14.40
CA TRP A 221 -2.15 22.68 15.12
C TRP A 221 -0.73 22.12 15.18
N MET A 222 0.00 22.16 14.07
CA MET A 222 1.41 21.74 14.02
C MET A 222 2.28 22.56 14.97
N GLY A 223 2.08 23.89 15.00
CA GLY A 223 2.79 24.78 15.92
C GLY A 223 2.44 24.51 17.39
N HIS A 224 1.15 24.37 17.70
CA HIS A 224 0.67 24.06 19.05
C HIS A 224 1.23 22.73 19.59
N CYS A 225 1.33 21.71 18.74
CA CYS A 225 1.86 20.41 19.12
C CYS A 225 3.40 20.34 19.09
N GLY A 226 4.09 21.41 18.69
CA GLY A 226 5.56 21.44 18.62
C GLY A 226 6.13 20.57 17.49
N TYR A 227 5.36 20.30 16.44
CA TYR A 227 5.80 19.51 15.28
C TYR A 227 6.51 20.34 14.20
N THR A 228 6.61 21.65 14.42
CA THR A 228 7.35 22.57 13.54
C THR A 228 8.43 23.25 14.32
N THR A 229 9.63 23.29 13.75
CA THR A 229 10.73 24.10 14.23
C THR A 229 11.31 24.91 13.08
N LYS A 230 12.05 25.97 13.40
CA LYS A 230 12.91 26.62 12.40
C LYS A 230 14.05 25.67 12.08
N LEU A 231 14.39 25.56 10.81
CA LEU A 231 15.55 24.79 10.36
C LEU A 231 16.83 25.40 10.94
N ASP A 232 17.57 24.60 11.69
CA ASP A 232 18.89 24.93 12.23
C ASP A 232 19.82 23.69 12.17
N GLU A 233 20.99 23.76 12.81
CA GLU A 233 22.01 22.71 12.78
C GLU A 233 21.55 21.39 13.42
N SER A 234 20.47 21.40 14.23
CA SER A 234 19.98 20.20 14.90
C SER A 234 19.50 19.13 13.91
N ILE A 235 19.24 19.46 12.65
CA ILE A 235 18.84 18.49 11.62
C ILE A 235 19.95 17.51 11.24
N PHE A 236 21.20 17.85 11.55
CA PHE A 236 22.36 16.98 11.32
C PHE A 236 22.67 16.12 12.55
N GLU A 237 22.03 16.39 13.68
CA GLU A 237 22.17 15.57 14.88
C GLU A 237 21.26 14.35 14.77
N ARG A 238 21.85 13.17 14.93
CA ARG A 238 21.09 11.92 14.91
C ARG A 238 20.40 11.72 16.25
N THR A 239 19.07 11.66 16.24
CA THR A 239 18.25 11.51 17.45
C THR A 239 17.95 10.04 17.78
N SER A 240 18.05 9.14 16.79
CA SER A 240 17.83 7.70 16.97
C SER A 240 18.62 6.86 15.97
N GLU A 241 19.00 5.63 16.35
CA GLU A 241 19.59 4.68 15.42
C GLU A 241 18.65 4.35 14.24
N SER A 242 17.34 4.39 14.49
CA SER A 242 16.28 4.08 13.50
C SER A 242 15.62 5.32 12.88
N GLU A 243 16.26 6.49 13.01
CA GLU A 243 15.76 7.74 12.45
C GLU A 243 15.69 7.69 10.92
N ILE A 244 14.62 8.26 10.36
CA ILE A 244 14.42 8.42 8.93
C ILE A 244 14.18 9.91 8.67
N VAL A 245 15.06 10.52 7.88
CA VAL A 245 14.90 11.90 7.41
C VAL A 245 14.25 11.88 6.03
N LEU A 246 13.13 12.58 5.88
CA LEU A 246 12.41 12.71 4.62
C LEU A 246 12.58 14.12 4.06
N CYS A 247 13.07 14.21 2.82
CA CYS A 247 13.24 15.47 2.09
C CYS A 247 12.28 15.51 0.90
N LEU A 248 11.69 16.67 0.62
CA LEU A 248 10.78 16.83 -0.53
C LEU A 248 11.53 16.87 -1.87
N ASN A 249 12.80 17.29 -1.87
CA ASN A 249 13.60 17.47 -3.07
C ASN A 249 14.87 16.61 -3.04
N TYR A 250 15.38 16.25 -4.22
CA TYR A 250 16.68 15.59 -4.34
C TYR A 250 17.84 16.56 -4.10
N ASP A 251 17.79 17.72 -4.74
CA ASP A 251 18.83 18.75 -4.69
C ASP A 251 18.40 20.00 -3.92
N GLY A 252 19.31 20.95 -3.78
CA GLY A 252 19.14 22.18 -2.99
C GLY A 252 19.70 22.05 -1.58
N LEU A 253 19.65 23.14 -0.81
CA LEU A 253 20.26 23.21 0.52
C LEU A 253 19.73 22.12 1.47
N TYR A 254 18.44 21.82 1.38
CA TYR A 254 17.75 20.79 2.18
C TYR A 254 17.28 19.60 1.31
N GLY A 255 17.91 19.40 0.15
CA GLY A 255 17.67 18.23 -0.68
C GLY A 255 18.36 16.99 -0.09
N ILE A 256 17.82 15.80 -0.37
CA ILE A 256 18.34 14.53 0.18
C ILE A 256 19.82 14.33 -0.14
N ASN A 257 20.30 14.75 -1.32
CA ASN A 257 21.70 14.61 -1.71
C ASN A 257 22.63 15.45 -0.82
N ASN A 258 22.19 16.65 -0.43
CA ASN A 258 22.99 17.54 0.39
C ASN A 258 22.98 17.11 1.86
N ILE A 259 21.82 16.73 2.38
CA ILE A 259 21.69 16.17 3.74
C ILE A 259 22.53 14.90 3.89
N ASN A 260 22.44 13.97 2.92
CA ASN A 260 23.27 12.75 2.93
C ASN A 260 24.77 13.07 2.90
N ARG A 261 25.19 14.08 2.13
CA ARG A 261 26.60 14.49 2.07
C ARG A 261 27.09 15.03 3.42
N PHE A 262 26.31 15.87 4.09
CA PHE A 262 26.66 16.38 5.42
C PHE A 262 26.73 15.26 6.46
N LEU A 263 25.70 14.43 6.56
CA LEU A 263 25.69 13.29 7.49
C LEU A 263 26.82 12.29 7.22
N GLN A 264 27.14 12.03 5.95
CA GLN A 264 28.29 11.18 5.58
C GLN A 264 29.62 11.86 5.93
N SER A 265 29.71 13.19 5.92
CA SER A 265 30.94 13.91 6.27
C SER A 265 31.32 13.72 7.75
N ASP A 266 30.33 13.58 8.63
CA ASP A 266 30.50 13.33 10.06
C ASP A 266 30.99 11.91 10.36
N ASN A 267 30.80 10.95 9.46
CA ASN A 267 31.35 9.61 9.61
C ASN A 267 32.90 9.67 9.46
N PRO A 268 33.68 9.38 10.53
CA PRO A 268 35.14 9.51 10.52
C PRO A 268 35.83 8.40 9.72
N ASN A 269 35.09 7.37 9.29
CA ASN A 269 35.66 6.26 8.52
C ASN A 269 36.19 6.72 7.16
N LYS A 270 37.19 5.98 6.68
CA LYS A 270 37.82 6.24 5.38
C LYS A 270 36.79 6.13 4.25
N ALA A 271 36.78 7.13 3.38
CA ALA A 271 35.96 7.15 2.18
C ALA A 271 36.53 6.23 1.08
N PHE A 272 35.65 5.50 0.44
CA PHE A 272 35.91 4.67 -0.73
C PHE A 272 35.08 5.20 -1.89
N VAL A 273 35.74 5.60 -2.97
CA VAL A 273 35.08 6.20 -4.14
C VAL A 273 34.91 5.16 -5.22
N LEU A 274 33.68 5.00 -5.72
CA LEU A 274 33.35 4.13 -6.84
C LEU A 274 32.54 4.93 -7.87
N GLY A 275 33.22 5.35 -8.94
CA GLY A 275 32.62 6.24 -9.94
C GLY A 275 32.27 7.60 -9.34
N VAL A 276 31.00 7.97 -9.41
CA VAL A 276 30.47 9.23 -8.84
C VAL A 276 30.03 9.09 -7.38
N TRP A 277 30.08 7.89 -6.82
CA TRP A 277 29.58 7.59 -5.49
C TRP A 277 30.71 7.48 -4.46
N THR A 278 30.46 7.94 -3.24
CA THR A 278 31.36 7.82 -2.10
C THR A 278 30.70 6.98 -1.01
N TYR A 279 31.44 5.99 -0.51
CA TYR A 279 30.98 5.06 0.52
C TYR A 279 31.90 5.13 1.73
N LYS A 280 31.34 5.10 2.93
CA LYS A 280 32.09 4.90 4.17
C LYS A 280 31.51 3.72 4.94
N ILE A 281 32.38 2.99 5.63
CA ILE A 281 31.97 1.88 6.50
C ILE A 281 30.97 2.40 7.53
N GLY A 282 29.88 1.66 7.73
CA GLY A 282 28.82 2.01 8.67
C GLY A 282 27.73 2.94 8.14
N ASP A 283 27.90 3.53 6.95
CA ASP A 283 26.83 4.33 6.34
C ASP A 283 25.65 3.43 5.93
N PRO A 284 24.40 3.84 6.21
CA PRO A 284 23.24 3.16 5.67
C PRO A 284 23.17 3.39 4.15
N ILE A 285 22.86 2.33 3.42
CA ILE A 285 22.66 2.35 1.97
C ILE A 285 21.29 1.79 1.61
N LEU A 286 20.72 2.30 0.53
CA LEU A 286 19.49 1.80 -0.07
C LEU A 286 19.83 1.25 -1.45
N PHE A 287 19.37 0.02 -1.74
CA PHE A 287 19.54 -0.56 -3.06
C PHE A 287 18.51 0.02 -4.04
N SER A 288 18.99 0.50 -5.19
CA SER A 288 18.20 0.97 -6.31
C SER A 288 18.51 0.16 -7.56
N ASP A 289 17.48 -0.29 -8.27
CA ASP A 289 17.53 -1.08 -9.50
C ASP A 289 18.35 -2.38 -9.40
N SER A 290 17.92 -3.27 -8.51
CA SER A 290 18.60 -4.54 -8.23
C SER A 290 17.96 -5.75 -8.93
N SER A 291 17.26 -5.54 -10.05
CA SER A 291 16.53 -6.60 -10.79
C SER A 291 17.37 -7.84 -11.11
N LYS A 292 18.69 -7.67 -11.31
CA LYS A 292 19.65 -8.76 -11.58
C LYS A 292 19.88 -9.70 -10.38
N TYR A 293 19.61 -9.25 -9.16
CA TYR A 293 19.90 -9.98 -7.92
C TYR A 293 18.64 -10.31 -7.11
N ASP A 294 17.46 -10.16 -7.72
CA ASP A 294 16.20 -10.59 -7.12
C ASP A 294 16.19 -12.12 -6.91
N PRO A 295 15.74 -12.64 -5.75
CA PRO A 295 15.10 -11.95 -4.63
C PRO A 295 16.05 -11.50 -3.50
N ILE A 296 17.36 -11.66 -3.67
CA ILE A 296 18.35 -11.43 -2.60
C ILE A 296 18.55 -9.94 -2.34
N LEU A 297 18.70 -9.14 -3.40
CA LEU A 297 18.75 -7.69 -3.33
C LEU A 297 17.57 -7.13 -4.12
N TYR A 298 16.72 -6.34 -3.48
CA TYR A 298 15.55 -5.72 -4.09
C TYR A 298 15.50 -4.21 -3.79
N ASN A 299 14.75 -3.47 -4.61
CA ASN A 299 14.60 -2.02 -4.47
C ASN A 299 14.09 -1.63 -3.08
N ASN A 300 14.68 -0.59 -2.49
CA ASN A 300 14.42 -0.06 -1.15
C ASN A 300 14.81 -1.02 0.00
N LEU A 301 15.60 -2.06 -0.27
CA LEU A 301 16.27 -2.80 0.79
C LEU A 301 17.31 -1.88 1.46
N GLY A 302 17.19 -1.69 2.77
CA GLY A 302 18.18 -0.99 3.58
C GLY A 302 19.27 -1.95 4.06
N ALA A 303 20.53 -1.51 3.99
CA ALA A 303 21.67 -2.24 4.55
C ALA A 303 22.70 -1.25 5.13
N SER A 304 23.69 -1.77 5.85
CA SER A 304 24.85 -0.99 6.29
C SER A 304 26.04 -1.32 5.40
N CYS A 305 26.79 -0.29 4.99
CA CYS A 305 27.98 -0.48 4.20
C CYS A 305 29.07 -1.20 5.01
N ILE A 306 29.51 -2.35 4.50
CA ILE A 306 30.66 -3.10 4.99
C ILE A 306 31.62 -3.24 3.83
N ILE A 307 32.89 -2.92 4.05
CA ILE A 307 33.94 -3.04 3.02
C ILE A 307 34.93 -4.09 3.50
N GLN A 308 34.90 -5.25 2.84
CA GLN A 308 35.94 -6.27 2.98
C GLN A 308 37.02 -5.99 1.94
N ILE A 309 38.26 -5.78 2.41
CA ILE A 309 39.46 -5.63 1.58
C ILE A 309 40.07 -7.01 1.38
#